data_AF-A0A2E8GMS9-F1
#
_entry.id   AF-A0A2E8GMS9-F1
#
_cell.length_a   1.000
_cell.length_b   1.000
_cell.length_c   1.000
_cell.angle_alpha   90.00
_cell.angle_beta   90.00
_cell.angle_gamma   90.00
#
_symmetry.space_group_name_H-M   'P 1'
#
loop_
_entity.id
_entity.type
_entity.pdbx_description
1 polymer ?
#
loop_
_entity_poly.entity_id
_entity_poly.type
_entity_poly.pdbx_seq_one_letter_code
_entity_poly.pdbx_strand_id
1 'polypeptide(L)'
;MPDVQDLYPAWPAETVHHPMSSSSDEDKFRYLQILTLLIDADDIIMNEEIDHLKRMVLLLDLPNGTLGKLIKFVEFPELDELRKGLSVFFDRRGHALMMDLILLAWSDEEFHPKERQFILNCAELLGVSLDQLEAMLKMMEALRGAEEERIINGIQGLQKMELDIEFLSFFWHTSLH
;
A
#
# COMPACT_ATOMS: atom_id res chain seq x y z
N MET A 1 -10.62 -28.39 -15.95
CA MET A 1 -9.79 -27.48 -15.13
C MET A 1 -10.69 -27.04 -14.00
N PRO A 2 -10.32 -27.23 -12.73
CA PRO A 2 -11.17 -26.76 -11.64
C PRO A 2 -11.23 -25.23 -11.71
N ASP A 3 -12.42 -24.70 -11.50
CA ASP A 3 -12.71 -23.27 -11.59
C ASP A 3 -12.07 -22.57 -10.38
N VAL A 4 -11.62 -21.32 -10.53
CA VAL A 4 -10.90 -20.57 -9.48
C VAL A 4 -11.77 -20.39 -8.22
N GLN A 5 -13.09 -20.52 -8.37
CA GLN A 5 -14.06 -20.51 -7.28
C GLN A 5 -14.06 -21.78 -6.40
N ASP A 6 -13.56 -22.92 -6.89
CA ASP A 6 -13.59 -24.19 -6.18
C ASP A 6 -12.46 -24.33 -5.14
N LEU A 7 -11.49 -23.41 -5.12
CA LEU A 7 -10.34 -23.44 -4.22
C LEU A 7 -10.50 -22.56 -2.95
N TYR A 8 -11.60 -21.81 -2.82
CA TYR A 8 -11.77 -20.83 -1.74
C TYR A 8 -13.15 -20.89 -1.07
N PRO A 9 -13.37 -21.79 -0.09
CA PRO A 9 -14.57 -21.76 0.72
C PRO A 9 -14.44 -20.74 1.86
N ALA A 10 -15.24 -19.67 1.76
CA ALA A 10 -15.76 -18.78 2.81
C ALA A 10 -14.83 -17.79 3.54
N TRP A 11 -14.79 -16.52 3.09
CA TRP A 11 -15.39 -15.32 3.77
C TRP A 11 -14.82 -13.97 3.23
N PRO A 12 -15.66 -13.01 2.80
CA PRO A 12 -16.65 -13.11 1.74
C PRO A 12 -16.02 -12.84 0.35
N ALA A 13 -16.56 -13.54 -0.65
CA ALA A 13 -16.31 -13.33 -2.07
C ALA A 13 -16.99 -12.04 -2.60
N GLU A 14 -16.67 -10.89 -2.03
CA GLU A 14 -16.97 -9.59 -2.65
C GLU A 14 -15.69 -9.05 -3.27
N THR A 15 -15.79 -8.55 -4.50
CA THR A 15 -14.68 -7.87 -5.18
C THR A 15 -14.37 -6.59 -4.41
N VAL A 16 -13.49 -6.66 -3.40
CA VAL A 16 -13.17 -5.49 -2.58
C VAL A 16 -12.27 -4.57 -3.39
N HIS A 17 -12.84 -3.43 -3.78
CA HIS A 17 -12.12 -2.38 -4.47
C HIS A 17 -11.13 -1.70 -3.52
N HIS A 18 -9.93 -1.40 -4.02
CA HIS A 18 -8.95 -0.62 -3.28
C HIS A 18 -9.59 0.69 -2.77
N PRO A 19 -9.30 1.18 -1.54
CA PRO A 19 -9.96 2.37 -0.99
C PRO A 19 -9.86 3.63 -1.87
N MET A 20 -8.81 3.71 -2.69
CA MET A 20 -8.61 4.79 -3.66
C MET A 20 -9.44 4.67 -4.96
N SER A 21 -10.05 3.51 -5.26
CA SER A 21 -10.80 3.31 -6.51
C SER A 21 -11.97 4.29 -6.67
N SER A 22 -12.58 4.71 -5.56
CA SER A 22 -13.68 5.69 -5.53
C SER A 22 -13.23 7.15 -5.36
N SER A 23 -11.93 7.40 -5.23
CA SER A 23 -11.37 8.74 -5.06
C SER A 23 -11.26 9.48 -6.39
N SER A 24 -11.06 10.81 -6.33
CA SER A 24 -10.81 11.62 -7.52
C SER A 24 -9.49 11.22 -8.18
N ASP A 25 -9.34 11.49 -9.48
CA ASP A 25 -8.08 11.27 -10.20
C ASP A 25 -6.92 12.07 -9.60
N GLU A 26 -7.21 13.25 -9.03
CA GLU A 26 -6.22 14.06 -8.32
C GLU A 26 -5.74 13.36 -7.04
N ASP A 27 -6.66 12.84 -6.23
CA ASP A 27 -6.32 12.11 -5.00
C ASP A 27 -5.57 10.81 -5.32
N LYS A 28 -6.03 10.07 -6.34
CA LYS A 28 -5.33 8.87 -6.85
C LYS A 28 -3.93 9.23 -7.32
N PHE A 29 -3.74 10.34 -8.03
CA PHE A 29 -2.42 10.79 -8.46
C PHE A 29 -1.53 11.16 -7.26
N ARG A 30 -2.04 11.92 -6.29
CA ARG A 30 -1.34 12.26 -5.05
C ARG A 30 -0.91 11.03 -4.26
N TYR A 31 -1.79 10.04 -4.19
CA TYR A 31 -1.49 8.75 -3.57
C TYR A 31 -0.30 8.05 -4.23
N LEU A 32 -0.30 7.97 -5.57
CA LEU A 32 0.80 7.38 -6.32
C LEU A 32 2.08 8.22 -6.25
N GLN A 33 2.00 9.54 -6.13
CA GLN A 33 3.18 10.39 -5.91
C GLN A 33 3.90 10.00 -4.61
N ILE A 34 3.15 9.69 -3.54
CA ILE A 34 3.73 9.25 -2.27
C ILE A 34 4.40 7.88 -2.41
N LEU A 35 3.78 6.93 -3.11
CA LEU A 35 4.42 5.64 -3.40
C LEU A 35 5.69 5.81 -4.24
N THR A 36 5.69 6.74 -5.19
CA THR A 36 6.86 7.00 -6.04
C THR A 36 8.00 7.62 -5.22
N LEU A 37 7.72 8.47 -4.24
CA LEU A 37 8.74 9.03 -3.34
C LEU A 37 9.42 7.96 -2.47
N LEU A 38 8.71 6.87 -2.13
CA LEU A 38 9.32 5.74 -1.43
C LEU A 38 10.34 5.02 -2.34
N ILE A 39 9.98 4.78 -3.60
CA ILE A 39 10.84 4.14 -4.60
C ILE A 39 12.13 4.93 -4.86
N ASP A 40 12.06 6.26 -4.76
CA ASP A 40 13.24 7.13 -4.90
C ASP A 40 13.98 7.34 -3.56
N ALA A 41 13.42 6.88 -2.44
CA ALA A 41 13.93 7.22 -1.10
C ALA A 41 15.37 6.73 -0.87
N ASP A 42 15.79 5.65 -1.53
CA ASP A 42 17.13 5.09 -1.41
C ASP A 42 18.11 5.52 -2.51
N ASP A 43 17.66 6.33 -3.47
CA ASP A 43 18.34 6.74 -4.71
C ASP A 43 18.51 5.61 -5.76
N ILE A 44 17.80 4.49 -5.65
CA ILE A 44 17.88 3.33 -6.56
C ILE A 44 16.49 2.86 -6.99
N ILE A 45 16.10 3.22 -8.22
CA ILE A 45 14.82 2.77 -8.79
C ILE A 45 14.98 1.41 -9.50
N MET A 46 14.33 0.37 -8.98
CA MET A 46 14.29 -0.99 -9.54
C MET A 46 13.13 -1.19 -10.54
N ASN A 47 13.25 -2.20 -11.41
CA ASN A 47 12.20 -2.47 -12.41
C ASN A 47 10.92 -3.00 -11.77
N GLU A 48 11.05 -3.78 -10.70
CA GLU A 48 9.97 -4.39 -9.93
C GLU A 48 9.06 -3.33 -9.30
N GLU A 49 9.67 -2.23 -8.81
CA GLU A 49 8.98 -1.07 -8.24
C GLU A 49 8.23 -0.27 -9.31
N ILE A 50 8.86 -0.06 -10.47
CA ILE A 50 8.18 0.56 -11.62
C ILE A 50 7.01 -0.31 -12.08
N ASP A 51 7.16 -1.63 -12.08
CA ASP A 51 6.10 -2.56 -12.44
C ASP A 51 4.97 -2.56 -11.40
N HIS A 52 5.28 -2.38 -10.11
CA HIS A 52 4.28 -2.13 -9.08
C HIS A 52 3.49 -0.84 -9.36
N LEU A 53 4.16 0.28 -9.64
CA LEU A 53 3.48 1.53 -10.01
C LEU A 53 2.60 1.38 -11.26
N LYS A 54 3.06 0.64 -12.28
CA LYS A 54 2.24 0.34 -13.47
C LYS A 54 0.96 -0.39 -13.09
N ARG A 55 1.05 -1.42 -12.24
CA ARG A 55 -0.13 -2.16 -11.75
C ARG A 55 -1.10 -1.24 -11.01
N MET A 56 -0.59 -0.35 -10.16
CA MET A 56 -1.43 0.61 -9.43
C MET A 56 -2.10 1.64 -10.34
N VAL A 57 -1.41 2.15 -11.36
CA VAL A 57 -2.01 3.05 -12.37
C VAL A 57 -3.18 2.37 -13.09
N LEU A 58 -3.03 1.09 -13.45
CA LEU A 58 -4.10 0.31 -14.09
C LEU A 58 -5.25 0.02 -13.12
N LEU A 59 -4.94 -0.38 -11.88
CA LEU A 59 -5.91 -0.68 -10.84
C LEU A 59 -6.80 0.53 -10.50
N LEU A 60 -6.21 1.72 -10.47
CA LEU A 60 -6.91 2.96 -10.14
C LEU A 60 -7.60 3.62 -11.34
N ASP A 61 -7.54 3.00 -12.52
CA ASP A 61 -8.13 3.46 -13.78
C ASP A 61 -7.66 4.89 -14.16
N LEU A 62 -6.36 5.15 -14.00
CA LEU A 62 -5.78 6.46 -14.29
C LEU A 62 -5.40 6.63 -15.78
N PRO A 63 -5.42 7.86 -16.31
CA PRO A 63 -5.14 8.11 -17.72
C PRO A 63 -3.77 7.60 -18.19
N ASN A 64 -3.72 7.19 -19.46
CA ASN A 64 -2.48 6.86 -20.15
C ASN A 64 -1.47 8.02 -20.05
N GLY A 65 -0.22 7.70 -19.66
CA GLY A 65 0.84 8.69 -19.44
C GLY A 65 1.02 9.12 -17.98
N THR A 66 0.15 8.68 -17.06
CA THR A 66 0.30 8.94 -15.61
C THR A 66 1.63 8.43 -15.07
N LEU A 67 2.04 7.21 -15.44
CA LEU A 67 3.35 6.66 -15.04
C LEU A 67 4.51 7.59 -15.41
N GLY A 68 4.51 8.13 -16.63
CA GLY A 68 5.56 9.05 -17.08
C GLY A 68 5.57 10.37 -16.31
N LYS A 69 4.43 10.81 -15.77
CA LYS A 69 4.37 11.98 -14.87
C LYS A 69 4.93 11.65 -13.48
N LEU A 70 4.66 10.45 -12.96
CA LEU A 70 5.17 9.99 -11.67
C LEU A 70 6.70 9.85 -11.70
N ILE A 71 7.26 9.23 -12.74
CA ILE A 71 8.71 9.11 -12.91
C ILE A 71 9.38 10.49 -12.98
N LYS A 72 8.80 11.44 -13.73
CA LYS A 72 9.32 12.82 -13.79
C LYS A 72 9.20 13.58 -12.46
N PHE A 73 8.24 13.21 -11.61
CA PHE A 73 8.03 13.87 -10.33
C PHE A 73 9.18 13.58 -9.36
N VAL A 74 9.65 12.33 -9.31
CA VAL A 74 10.79 11.97 -8.44
C VAL A 74 12.14 12.47 -8.95
N GLU A 75 12.29 12.76 -10.24
CA GLU A 75 13.48 13.48 -10.73
C GLU A 75 13.60 14.91 -10.15
N PHE A 76 12.50 15.49 -9.65
CA PHE A 76 12.43 16.85 -9.13
C PHE A 76 11.48 16.97 -7.91
N PRO A 77 11.81 16.35 -6.76
CA PRO A 77 10.90 16.34 -5.62
C PRO A 77 10.88 17.71 -4.95
N GLU A 78 9.72 18.37 -4.94
CA GLU A 78 9.50 19.53 -4.06
C GLU A 78 9.26 19.00 -2.63
N LEU A 79 10.20 19.27 -1.71
CA LEU A 79 10.20 18.73 -0.33
C LEU A 79 8.92 19.00 0.48
N ASP A 80 8.14 20.02 0.12
CA ASP A 80 6.85 20.35 0.77
C ASP A 80 5.66 19.48 0.29
N GLU A 81 5.85 18.69 -0.77
CA GLU A 81 4.76 17.94 -1.41
C GLU A 81 4.33 16.70 -0.61
N LEU A 82 5.23 16.09 0.18
CA LEU A 82 4.88 14.94 1.03
C LEU A 82 3.84 15.33 2.10
N ARG A 83 4.08 16.43 2.81
CA ARG A 83 3.16 16.91 3.85
C ARG A 83 1.82 17.34 3.26
N LYS A 84 1.84 18.06 2.13
CA LYS A 84 0.60 18.46 1.43
C LYS A 84 -0.16 17.24 0.91
N GLY A 85 0.55 16.26 0.33
CA GLY A 85 -0.01 15.03 -0.21
C GLY A 85 -0.65 14.14 0.86
N LEU A 86 -0.02 14.00 2.03
CA LEU A 86 -0.53 13.18 3.13
C LEU A 86 -1.70 13.84 3.89
N SER A 87 -1.77 15.18 3.90
CA SER A 87 -2.77 15.92 4.67
C SER A 87 -4.24 15.67 4.27
N VAL A 88 -4.48 14.96 3.18
CA VAL A 88 -5.83 14.63 2.69
C VAL A 88 -6.26 13.18 2.98
N PHE A 89 -5.38 12.37 3.57
CA PHE A 89 -5.59 10.92 3.77
C PHE A 89 -5.72 10.50 5.24
N PHE A 90 -6.26 11.33 6.13
CA PHE A 90 -6.51 10.99 7.55
C PHE A 90 -7.68 10.02 7.80
N ASP A 91 -8.06 9.24 6.78
CA ASP A 91 -9.14 8.26 6.82
C ASP A 91 -8.60 6.87 6.40
N ARG A 92 -9.51 5.94 6.05
CA ARG A 92 -9.14 4.59 5.59
C ARG A 92 -8.16 4.57 4.40
N ARG A 93 -8.08 5.64 3.60
CA ARG A 93 -7.12 5.78 2.50
C ARG A 93 -5.68 5.92 3.01
N GLY A 94 -5.48 6.56 4.15
CA GLY A 94 -4.16 6.66 4.79
C GLY A 94 -3.66 5.31 5.31
N HIS A 95 -4.56 4.49 5.86
CA HIS A 95 -4.19 3.13 6.27
C HIS A 95 -3.85 2.25 5.06
N ALA A 96 -4.62 2.35 3.97
CA ALA A 96 -4.30 1.67 2.71
C ALA A 96 -2.93 2.12 2.16
N LEU A 97 -2.66 3.43 2.21
CA LEU A 97 -1.37 3.98 1.80
C LEU A 97 -0.21 3.40 2.60
N MET A 98 -0.35 3.32 3.93
CA MET A 98 0.68 2.72 4.78
C MET A 98 0.95 1.26 4.41
N MET A 99 -0.09 0.50 4.09
CA MET A 99 0.05 -0.91 3.70
C MET A 99 0.70 -1.06 2.33
N ASP A 100 0.33 -0.25 1.34
CA ASP A 100 0.98 -0.23 0.03
C ASP A 100 2.46 0.17 0.15
N LEU A 101 2.78 1.17 0.99
CA LEU A 101 4.16 1.57 1.26
C LEU A 101 4.98 0.42 1.89
N ILE A 102 4.41 -0.27 2.87
CA ILE A 102 5.05 -1.43 3.49
C ILE A 102 5.26 -2.56 2.49
N LEU A 103 4.25 -2.86 1.66
CA LEU A 103 4.34 -3.89 0.63
C LEU A 103 5.44 -3.57 -0.39
N LEU A 104 5.53 -2.30 -0.80
CA LEU A 104 6.49 -1.84 -1.80
C LEU A 104 7.93 -1.93 -1.28
N ALA A 105 8.19 -1.40 -0.09
CA ALA A 105 9.51 -1.44 0.57
C ALA A 105 9.97 -2.85 0.97
N TRP A 106 9.09 -3.87 0.87
CA TRP A 106 9.45 -5.26 1.16
C TRP A 106 9.64 -6.11 -0.10
N SER A 107 9.55 -5.51 -1.27
CA SER A 107 9.54 -6.22 -2.55
C SER A 107 10.88 -6.89 -2.89
N ASP A 108 11.98 -6.48 -2.25
CA ASP A 108 13.36 -6.97 -2.46
C ASP A 108 13.93 -7.78 -1.26
N GLU A 109 13.09 -8.14 -0.29
CA GLU A 109 13.45 -8.88 0.93
C GLU A 109 14.37 -8.17 1.95
N GLU A 110 14.86 -6.96 1.65
CA GLU A 110 15.68 -6.14 2.56
C GLU A 110 15.12 -4.72 2.71
N PHE A 111 14.43 -4.47 3.84
CA PHE A 111 13.93 -3.14 4.16
C PHE A 111 15.09 -2.14 4.32
N HIS A 112 15.34 -1.30 3.32
CA HIS A 112 16.48 -0.39 3.36
C HIS A 112 16.27 0.67 4.47
N PRO A 113 17.32 1.08 5.22
CA PRO A 113 17.15 2.03 6.32
C PRO A 113 16.50 3.35 5.93
N LYS A 114 16.69 3.81 4.69
CA LYS A 114 16.08 5.05 4.17
C LYS A 114 14.57 4.89 3.94
N GLU A 115 14.13 3.78 3.35
CA GLU A 115 12.70 3.44 3.17
C GLU A 115 12.00 3.27 4.51
N ARG A 116 12.68 2.62 5.47
CA ARG A 116 12.18 2.49 6.85
C ARG A 116 11.92 3.86 7.48
N GLN A 117 12.87 4.78 7.33
CA GLN A 117 12.71 6.14 7.83
C GLN A 117 11.57 6.88 7.10
N PHE A 118 11.42 6.67 5.79
CA PHE A 118 10.32 7.23 5.01
C PHE A 118 8.95 6.75 5.51
N ILE A 119 8.81 5.45 5.75
CA ILE A 119 7.57 4.84 6.27
C ILE A 119 7.25 5.36 7.68
N LEU A 120 8.25 5.48 8.55
CA LEU A 120 8.07 6.08 9.89
C LEU A 120 7.59 7.54 9.81
N ASN A 121 8.15 8.33 8.90
CA ASN A 121 7.73 9.71 8.69
C ASN A 121 6.29 9.78 8.16
N CYS A 122 5.91 8.88 7.24
CA CYS A 122 4.54 8.79 6.74
C CYS A 122 3.55 8.40 7.85
N ALA A 123 3.92 7.42 8.69
CA ALA A 123 3.11 7.00 9.83
C ALA A 123 2.87 8.18 10.80
N GLU A 124 3.92 8.92 11.15
CA GLU A 124 3.81 10.11 12.00
C GLU A 124 2.88 11.16 11.38
N LEU A 125 3.05 11.45 10.08
CA LEU A 125 2.25 12.45 9.38
C LEU A 125 0.78 12.05 9.20
N LEU A 126 0.48 10.75 9.14
CA LEU A 126 -0.89 10.22 9.06
C LEU A 126 -1.53 9.99 10.43
N GLY A 127 -0.78 10.18 11.52
CA GLY A 127 -1.25 9.90 12.88
C GLY A 127 -1.35 8.41 13.21
N VAL A 128 -0.64 7.55 12.47
CA VAL A 128 -0.55 6.11 12.73
C VAL A 128 0.44 5.87 13.86
N SER A 129 -0.04 5.28 14.95
CA SER A 129 0.81 4.96 16.11
C SER A 129 1.82 3.86 15.79
N LEU A 130 2.90 3.77 16.59
CA LEU A 130 3.90 2.70 16.44
C LEU A 130 3.29 1.31 16.63
N ASP A 131 2.33 1.16 17.54
CA ASP A 131 1.63 -0.13 17.77
C ASP A 131 0.81 -0.54 16.54
N GLN A 132 0.13 0.42 15.91
CA GLN A 132 -0.60 0.19 14.65
C GLN A 132 0.35 -0.15 13.51
N LEU A 133 1.47 0.58 13.37
CA LEU A 133 2.48 0.30 12.36
C LEU A 133 3.10 -1.10 12.53
N GLU A 134 3.42 -1.49 13.76
CA GLU A 134 3.94 -2.82 14.07
C GLU A 134 2.91 -3.92 13.71
N ALA A 135 1.63 -3.68 13.99
CA ALA A 135 0.57 -4.61 13.64
C ALA A 135 0.38 -4.72 12.11
N MET A 136 0.47 -3.60 11.38
CA MET A 136 0.44 -3.58 9.91
C MET A 136 1.61 -4.37 9.30
N LEU A 137 2.82 -4.19 9.81
CA LEU A 137 4.01 -4.95 9.39
C LEU A 137 3.83 -6.46 9.60
N LYS A 138 3.39 -6.88 10.79
CA LYS A 138 3.13 -8.29 11.11
C LYS A 138 2.06 -8.90 10.22
N MET A 139 1.03 -8.12 9.88
CA MET A 139 -0.03 -8.56 8.97
C MET A 139 0.53 -8.78 7.56
N MET A 140 1.34 -7.85 7.05
CA MET A 140 1.98 -8.00 5.74
C MET A 140 2.92 -9.19 5.66
N GLU A 141 3.71 -9.47 6.70
CA GLU A 141 4.50 -10.71 6.79
C GLU A 141 3.63 -11.95 6.65
N ALA A 142 2.53 -12.00 7.41
CA ALA A 142 1.64 -13.15 7.43
C ALA A 142 0.95 -13.34 6.07
N LEU A 143 0.49 -12.25 5.44
CA LEU A 143 -0.07 -12.25 4.09
C LEU A 143 0.88 -12.85 3.05
N ARG A 144 2.14 -12.43 3.06
CA ARG A 144 3.18 -12.95 2.15
C ARG A 144 3.53 -14.41 2.41
N GLY A 145 3.58 -14.80 3.68
CA GLY A 145 3.83 -16.19 4.08
C GLY A 145 2.66 -17.15 3.80
N ALA A 146 1.50 -16.63 3.38
CA ALA A 146 0.24 -17.37 3.30
C ALA A 146 -0.10 -18.13 4.59
N GLU A 147 0.31 -17.59 5.75
CA GLU A 147 0.16 -18.20 7.08
C GLU A 147 -1.24 -17.96 7.66
N GLU A 148 -2.25 -18.68 7.17
CA GLU A 148 -3.68 -18.47 7.44
C GLU A 148 -4.01 -18.17 8.92
N GLU A 149 -3.45 -18.93 9.86
CA GLU A 149 -3.68 -18.72 11.30
C GLU A 149 -3.11 -17.39 11.81
N ARG A 150 -1.94 -16.97 11.32
CA ARG A 150 -1.35 -15.66 11.68
C ARG A 150 -2.12 -14.50 11.05
N ILE A 151 -2.65 -14.69 9.84
CA ILE A 151 -3.51 -13.69 9.19
C ILE A 151 -4.78 -13.47 10.01
N ILE A 152 -5.47 -14.56 10.41
CA ILE A 152 -6.68 -14.46 11.23
C ILE A 152 -6.40 -13.75 12.56
N ASN A 153 -5.30 -14.11 13.22
CA ASN A 153 -4.88 -13.47 14.47
C ASN A 153 -4.48 -11.99 14.26
N GLY A 154 -3.84 -11.67 13.13
CA GLY A 154 -3.47 -10.31 12.73
C GLY A 154 -4.70 -9.42 12.54
N ILE A 155 -5.72 -9.91 11.82
CA ILE A 155 -6.99 -9.20 11.62
C ILE A 155 -7.63 -8.84 12.95
N GLN A 156 -7.70 -9.79 13.89
CA GLN A 156 -8.26 -9.54 15.23
C GLN A 156 -7.43 -8.52 16.02
N GLY A 157 -6.11 -8.51 15.84
CA GLY A 157 -5.22 -7.51 16.42
C GLY A 157 -5.49 -6.11 15.88
N LEU A 158 -5.62 -5.98 14.57
CA LEU A 158 -5.89 -4.71 13.89
C LEU A 158 -7.27 -4.15 14.24
N GLN A 159 -8.31 -4.99 14.36
CA GLN A 159 -9.63 -4.58 14.82
C GLN A 159 -9.62 -3.98 16.23
N LYS A 160 -8.82 -4.55 17.15
CA LYS A 160 -8.67 -4.02 18.52
C LYS A 160 -7.96 -2.67 18.57
N MET A 161 -7.23 -2.32 17.52
CA MET A 161 -6.54 -1.03 17.35
C MET A 161 -7.36 -0.02 16.53
N GLU A 162 -8.66 -0.29 16.34
CA GLU A 162 -9.60 0.55 15.59
C GLU A 162 -9.16 0.83 14.13
N LEU A 163 -8.35 -0.06 13.55
CA LEU A 163 -7.99 0.01 12.14
C LEU A 163 -9.12 -0.58 11.29
N ASP A 164 -9.47 0.14 10.22
CA ASP A 164 -10.46 -0.31 9.23
C ASP A 164 -9.93 -1.54 8.48
N ILE A 165 -10.33 -2.75 8.86
CA ILE A 165 -9.79 -3.96 8.24
C ILE A 165 -10.34 -4.25 6.83
N GLU A 166 -11.34 -3.51 6.34
CA GLU A 166 -11.91 -3.75 4.99
C GLU A 166 -10.88 -3.50 3.87
N PHE A 167 -9.84 -2.70 4.11
CA PHE A 167 -8.77 -2.57 3.11
C PHE A 167 -7.90 -3.83 3.02
N LEU A 168 -7.80 -4.65 4.08
CA LEU A 168 -6.90 -5.81 4.11
C LEU A 168 -7.31 -6.92 3.15
N SER A 169 -8.62 -7.06 2.89
CA SER A 169 -9.12 -8.03 1.91
C SER A 169 -8.58 -7.74 0.51
N PHE A 170 -8.32 -6.48 0.16
CA PHE A 170 -7.66 -6.16 -1.10
C PHE A 170 -6.22 -6.72 -1.18
N PHE A 171 -5.43 -6.57 -0.11
CA PHE A 171 -4.05 -7.05 -0.04
C PHE A 171 -3.93 -8.58 -0.01
N TRP A 172 -4.91 -9.26 0.58
CA TRP A 172 -5.05 -10.73 0.48
C TRP A 172 -5.15 -11.21 -0.98
N HIS A 173 -6.01 -10.56 -1.78
CA HIS A 173 -6.24 -10.95 -3.17
C HIS A 173 -5.05 -10.73 -4.10
N THR A 174 -4.18 -9.77 -3.79
CA THR A 174 -3.00 -9.44 -4.61
C THR A 174 -1.75 -10.25 -4.25
N SER A 175 -1.73 -10.89 -3.07
CA SER A 175 -0.58 -11.68 -2.56
C SER A 175 -0.61 -13.16 -2.97
N LEU A 176 -1.73 -13.66 -3.49
CA LEU A 176 -1.97 -15.07 -3.86
C LEU A 176 -1.82 -15.36 -5.36
N HIS A 177 -1.21 -14.44 -6.12
CA HIS A 177 -1.03 -14.54 -7.58
C HIS A 177 0.40 -14.28 -8.02
#